data_AF-A0A8V8TLH8-F1
#
_entry.id   AF-A0A8V8TLH8-F1
#
_cell.length_a   1.000
_cell.length_b   1.000
_cell.length_c   1.000
_cell.angle_alpha   90.00
_cell.angle_beta   90.00
_cell.angle_gamma   90.00
#
_symmetry.space_group_name_H-M   'P 1'
#
loop_
_entity.id
_entity.type
_entity.pdbx_description
1 polymer ?
#
loop_
_entity_poly.entity_id
_entity_poly.type
_entity_poly.pdbx_seq_one_letter_code
_entity_poly.pdbx_strand_id
1 'polypeptide(L)' 'MDAVAVYHGKISRETGEKLLLATGLDGSYLLRDSESVPGVYCLCVLYHGYIYTYRVSQTETGSWSAEHFRSQIKAL' A
#
# COMPACT_ATOMS: atom_id res chain seq x y z
N MET A 1 -2.81 -5.04 12.03
CA MET A 1 -1.59 -4.28 12.41
C MET A 1 -2.04 -3.07 13.23
N ASP A 2 -2.69 -3.30 14.36
CA ASP A 2 -3.59 -2.28 14.90
C ASP A 2 -2.83 -1.14 15.62
N ALA A 3 -1.51 -1.29 15.75
CA ALA A 3 -0.59 -0.29 16.30
C ALA A 3 0.09 0.59 15.24
N VAL A 4 -0.15 0.38 13.93
CA VAL A 4 0.51 1.16 12.87
C VAL A 4 -0.44 2.27 12.39
N ALA A 5 -0.10 3.53 12.66
CA ALA A 5 -0.99 4.67 12.39
C ALA A 5 -1.37 4.86 10.90
N VAL A 6 -0.51 4.42 9.98
CA VAL A 6 -0.74 4.48 8.53
C VAL A 6 -1.48 3.26 7.98
N TYR A 7 -1.98 2.37 8.84
CA TYR A 7 -2.73 1.18 8.43
C TYR A 7 -4.22 1.48 8.37
N HIS A 8 -4.79 1.33 7.18
CA HIS A 8 -6.19 1.63 6.88
C HIS A 8 -7.09 0.39 6.84
N GLY A 9 -6.55 -0.81 7.09
CA GLY A 9 -7.32 -2.05 7.00
C GLY A 9 -7.77 -2.39 5.59
N LYS A 10 -9.00 -2.90 5.47
CA LYS A 10 -9.60 -3.42 4.23
C LYS A 10 -10.20 -2.33 3.33
N ILE A 11 -9.42 -1.30 3.02
CA ILE A 11 -9.81 -0.34 1.97
C ILE A 11 -9.45 -0.88 0.58
N SER A 12 -10.25 -0.52 -0.42
CA SER A 12 -9.96 -0.90 -1.80
C SER A 12 -8.72 -0.17 -2.33
N ARG A 13 -8.13 -0.69 -3.42
CA ARG A 13 -7.05 0.00 -4.14
C ARG A 13 -7.44 1.43 -4.50
N GLU A 14 -8.63 1.62 -5.07
CA GLU A 14 -9.14 2.91 -5.55
C GLU A 14 -9.32 3.92 -4.41
N THR A 15 -9.79 3.46 -3.25
CA THR A 15 -9.87 4.30 -2.05
C THR A 15 -8.48 4.74 -1.60
N GLY A 16 -7.49 3.84 -1.61
CA GLY A 16 -6.11 4.18 -1.29
C GLY A 16 -5.49 5.21 -2.26
N GLU A 17 -5.70 5.02 -3.56
CA GLU A 17 -5.25 5.96 -4.60
C GLU A 17 -5.82 7.36 -4.39
N LYS A 18 -7.14 7.46 -4.13
CA LYS A 18 -7.82 8.74 -3.85
C LYS A 18 -7.27 9.44 -2.60
N LEU A 19 -7.00 8.69 -1.53
CA LEU A 19 -6.44 9.26 -0.30
C LEU A 19 -5.04 9.84 -0.55
N LEU A 20 -4.19 9.13 -1.27
CA LEU A 20 -2.84 9.59 -1.59
C LEU A 20 -2.87 10.80 -2.53
N LEU A 21 -3.69 10.75 -3.59
CA LEU A 21 -3.90 11.87 -4.50
C LEU A 21 -4.43 13.12 -3.80
N ALA A 22 -5.32 12.97 -2.83
CA ALA A 22 -5.84 14.10 -2.05
C ALA A 22 -4.75 14.81 -1.24
N THR A 23 -3.67 14.11 -0.86
CA THR A 23 -2.51 14.78 -0.25
C THR A 23 -1.70 15.57 -1.28
N GLY A 24 -1.58 15.06 -2.52
CA GLY A 24 -0.81 15.68 -3.60
C GLY A 24 0.69 15.78 -3.35
N LEU A 25 1.21 15.10 -2.32
CA LEU A 25 2.62 15.17 -1.92
C LEU A 25 3.35 13.88 -2.29
N ASP A 26 4.44 14.03 -3.04
CA ASP A 26 5.35 12.92 -3.31
C ASP A 26 5.94 12.39 -2.01
N GLY A 27 5.98 11.06 -1.88
CA GLY A 27 6.38 10.36 -0.68
C GLY A 27 5.24 10.08 0.32
N SER A 28 4.04 10.65 0.11
CA SER A 28 2.85 10.23 0.89
C SER A 28 2.61 8.74 0.75
N TYR A 29 2.26 8.08 1.85
CA TYR A 29 2.10 6.64 1.89
C TYR A 29 1.01 6.16 2.84
N LEU A 30 0.49 4.97 2.56
CA LEU A 30 -0.42 4.24 3.43
C LEU A 30 -0.20 2.74 3.32
N LEU A 31 -0.71 2.01 4.31
CA LEU A 31 -0.72 0.55 4.34
C LEU A 31 -2.17 0.05 4.35
N ARG A 32 -2.48 -0.96 3.53
CA ARG A 32 -3.82 -1.58 3.47
C ARG A 32 -3.72 -3.09 3.27
N ASP A 33 -4.83 -3.79 3.44
CA ASP A 33 -4.91 -5.21 3.09
C ASP A 33 -4.85 -5.40 1.56
N SER A 34 -4.21 -6.50 1.13
CA SER A 34 -4.29 -6.96 -0.25
C SER A 34 -5.69 -7.49 -0.56
N GLU A 35 -6.27 -7.00 -1.65
CA GLU A 35 -7.57 -7.50 -2.14
C GLU A 35 -7.48 -8.87 -2.80
N SER A 36 -6.26 -9.31 -3.14
CA SER A 36 -6.02 -10.53 -3.95
C SER A 36 -5.39 -11.69 -3.16
N VAL A 37 -4.71 -11.41 -2.05
CA VAL A 37 -3.97 -12.42 -1.29
C VAL A 37 -4.19 -12.20 0.20
N PRO A 38 -4.92 -13.09 0.90
CA PRO A 38 -5.12 -13.00 2.34
C PRO A 38 -3.80 -12.99 3.12
N GLY A 39 -3.73 -12.18 4.18
CA GLY A 39 -2.53 -12.06 5.03
C GLY A 39 -1.38 -11.25 4.43
N VAL A 40 -1.53 -10.76 3.20
CA VAL A 40 -0.58 -9.85 2.55
C VAL A 40 -1.11 -8.42 2.64
N TYR A 41 -0.21 -7.48 2.85
CA TYR A 41 -0.47 -6.05 2.87
C TYR A 41 0.06 -5.38 1.61
N CYS A 42 -0.44 -4.19 1.32
CA CYS A 42 0.04 -3.31 0.26
C CYS A 42 0.50 -2.00 0.89
N LEU A 43 1.80 -1.73 0.80
CA LEU A 43 2.38 -0.40 1.03
C LEU A 43 2.24 0.39 -0.28
N CYS A 44 1.45 1.45 -0.25
CA CYS A 44 1.19 2.31 -1.40
C CYS A 44 1.90 3.66 -1.18
N VAL A 45 2.67 4.12 -2.16
CA VAL A 45 3.44 5.37 -2.10
C VAL A 45 3.15 6.21 -3.34
N LEU A 46 2.77 7.47 -3.17
CA LEU A 46 2.62 8.42 -4.27
C LEU A 46 3.99 8.97 -4.69
N TYR A 47 4.27 8.93 -5.99
CA TYR A 47 5.45 9.57 -6.56
C TYR A 47 5.20 9.96 -8.02
N HIS A 48 5.36 11.24 -8.36
CA HIS A 48 5.16 11.80 -9.70
C HIS A 48 3.80 11.42 -10.34
N GLY A 49 2.74 11.37 -9.53
CA GLY A 49 1.39 11.01 -10.00
C GLY A 49 1.19 9.51 -10.26
N TYR A 50 2.13 8.65 -9.84
CA TYR A 50 1.97 7.20 -9.85
C TYR A 50 1.85 6.68 -8.41
N ILE A 51 1.04 5.64 -8.22
CA ILE A 51 0.98 4.91 -6.95
C ILE A 51 1.84 3.66 -7.06
N TYR A 52 2.98 3.70 -6.40
CA TYR A 52 3.89 2.58 -6.24
C TYR A 52 3.39 1.66 -5.15
N THR A 53 3.06 0.42 -5.54
CA THR A 53 2.58 -0.60 -4.60
C THR A 53 3.67 -1.63 -4.33
N TYR A 54 3.97 -1.86 -3.06
CA TYR A 54 4.85 -2.92 -2.59
C TYR A 54 4.03 -3.91 -1.78
N ARG A 55 4.15 -5.20 -2.08
CA ARG A 55 3.52 -6.26 -1.29
C ARG A 55 4.35 -6.48 -0.04
N VAL A 56 3.72 -6.42 1.11
CA VAL A 56 4.35 -6.66 2.40
C VAL A 56 3.75 -7.90 3.01
N SER A 57 4.58 -8.87 3.34
CA SER A 57 4.14 -10.15 3.94
C SER A 57 5.07 -10.55 5.07
N GLN A 58 4.50 -11.29 6.02
CA GLN A 58 5.28 -11.90 7.09
C GLN A 58 5.84 -13.23 6.62
N THR A 59 7.11 -13.51 6.93
CA THR A 59 7.74 -14.80 6.72
C THR A 59 7.31 -15.79 7.80
N GLU A 60 7.58 -17.08 7.59
CA GLU A 60 7.31 -18.14 8.57
C GLU A 60 8.01 -17.90 9.93
N THR A 61 9.14 -17.18 9.92
CA THR A 61 9.91 -16.83 11.12
C THR A 61 9.39 -15.58 11.83
N GLY A 62 8.34 -14.94 11.33
CA GLY A 62 7.73 -13.75 11.91
C GLY A 62 8.37 -12.41 11.46
N SER A 63 9.43 -12.44 10.67
CA SER A 63 10.02 -11.23 10.05
C SER A 63 9.14 -10.71 8.91
N TRP A 64 9.28 -9.43 8.55
CA TRP A 64 8.52 -8.81 7.47
C TRP A 64 9.40 -8.59 6.24
N SER A 65 8.83 -8.78 5.06
CA SER A 65 9.50 -8.54 3.77
C SER A 65 8.63 -7.72 2.84
N ALA A 66 9.26 -6.95 1.96
CA ALA A 66 8.59 -6.17 0.94
C ALA A 66 9.04 -6.60 -0.46
N GLU A 67 8.10 -6.87 -1.35
CA GLU A 67 8.34 -7.17 -2.76
C GLU A 67 7.74 -6.06 -3.63
N HIS A 68 8.46 -5.63 -4.66
CA HIS A 68 7.92 -4.69 -5.64
C HIS A 68 6.79 -5.34 -6.43
N PHE A 69 5.57 -4.82 -6.30
CA PHE A 69 4.48 -5.29 -7.14
C PHE A 69 4.64 -4.70 -8.53
N ARG A 70 4.70 -5.56 -9.55
CA ARG A 70 5.05 -5.17 -10.93
C ARG A 70 4.04 -4.22 -11.61
N SER A 71 2.89 -3.94 -10.99
CA SER A 71 1.90 -3.01 -11.52
C SER A 71 2.05 -1.64 -10.87
N GLN A 72 2.50 -0.69 -11.69
CA GLN A 72 2.50 0.74 -11.39
C GLN A 72 1.29 1.35 -12.09
N ILE A 73 0.49 2.13 -11.37
CA ILE A 73 -0.73 2.73 -11.93
C ILE A 73 -0.61 4.24 -11.82
N LYS A 74 -0.87 4.92 -12.94
CA LYS A 74 -1.01 6.37 -12.95
C LYS A 74 -2.28 6.71 -12.17
N ALA A 75 -2.11 7.47 -11.10
CA ALA A 75 -3.20 7.88 -10.26
C ALA A 75 -4.16 8.77 -11.10
N LEU A 76 -5.45 8.43 -11.08
CA LEU A 76 -6.50 9.01 -11.92
C LEU A 76 -6.69 10.51 -11.71
#